data_AF-J0D7U6-F1
#
_entry.id   AF-J0D7U6-F1
#
_cell.length_a   1.000
_cell.length_b   1.000
_cell.length_c   1.000
_cell.angle_alpha   90.00
_cell.angle_beta   90.00
_cell.angle_gamma   90.00
#
_symmetry.space_group_name_H-M   'P 1'
#
loop_
_entity.id
_entity.type
_entity.pdbx_description
1 polymer ?
#
loop_
_entity_poly.entity_id
_entity_poly.type
_entity_poly.pdbx_seq_one_letter_code
_entity_poly.pdbx_strand_id
1 'polypeptide(L)'
;TTFELDLPRELKQRGIHNVFHALLLRPHVTNDDARFPGRQLGQLPGFKDVPEDWFVTDITRHSGRGRELLFEVTWSTGQVTWERLREVKHLAALESYLQAMGVNKPRDLP
;
A
#
# COMPACT_ATOMS: atom_id res chain seq x y z
N THR A 1 28.02 -22.82 -22.67
CA THR A 1 28.39 -22.73 -21.23
C THR A 1 27.34 -21.92 -20.51
N THR A 2 26.93 -22.35 -19.32
CA THR A 2 25.95 -21.64 -18.48
C THR A 2 26.62 -21.10 -17.23
N PHE A 3 26.12 -19.98 -16.72
CA PHE A 3 26.57 -19.34 -15.48
C PHE A 3 25.39 -19.12 -14.56
N GLU A 4 25.62 -19.32 -13.27
CA GLU A 4 24.68 -18.96 -12.22
C GLU A 4 25.03 -17.56 -11.69
N LEU A 5 24.03 -16.68 -11.62
CA LEU A 5 24.15 -15.34 -11.09
C LEU A 5 23.44 -15.24 -9.74
N ASP A 6 23.93 -14.43 -8.82
CA ASP A 6 23.14 -14.09 -7.66
C ASP A 6 22.13 -12.98 -8.00
N LEU A 7 20.88 -13.38 -8.22
CA LEU A 7 19.81 -12.45 -8.52
C LEU A 7 19.15 -11.89 -7.24
N PRO A 8 18.75 -10.61 -7.24
CA PRO A 8 17.87 -10.04 -6.23
C PRO A 8 16.62 -10.88 -5.97
N ARG A 9 16.14 -10.85 -4.73
CA ARG A 9 14.99 -11.65 -4.27
C ARG A 9 13.74 -11.38 -5.09
N GLU A 10 13.52 -10.14 -5.48
CA GLU A 10 12.37 -9.65 -6.23
C GLU A 10 12.30 -10.30 -7.63
N LEU A 11 13.45 -10.55 -8.26
CA LEU A 11 13.53 -11.26 -9.54
C LEU A 11 13.22 -12.75 -9.36
N LYS A 12 13.78 -13.37 -8.31
CA LYS A 12 13.52 -14.78 -7.98
C LYS A 12 12.04 -15.02 -7.67
N GLN A 13 11.39 -14.10 -6.94
CA GLN A 13 9.95 -14.16 -6.63
C GLN A 13 9.06 -14.13 -7.87
N ARG A 14 9.54 -13.53 -8.97
CA ARG A 14 8.84 -13.52 -10.26
C ARG A 14 9.12 -14.74 -11.13
N GLY A 15 9.83 -15.73 -10.60
CA GLY A 15 10.18 -16.95 -11.32
C GLY A 15 11.33 -16.78 -12.32
N ILE A 16 12.14 -15.73 -12.20
CA ILE A 16 13.33 -15.60 -13.05
C ILE A 16 14.39 -16.58 -12.57
N HIS A 17 14.79 -17.49 -13.46
CA HIS A 17 15.88 -18.42 -13.21
C HIS A 17 17.21 -17.68 -13.15
N ASN A 18 18.05 -18.09 -12.21
CA ASN A 18 19.35 -17.48 -11.98
C ASN A 18 20.47 -18.06 -12.85
N VAL A 19 20.14 -18.97 -13.76
CA VAL A 19 21.10 -19.61 -14.68
C VAL A 19 20.91 -19.08 -16.09
N PHE A 20 21.97 -18.55 -16.68
CA PHE A 20 21.96 -17.95 -18.02
C PHE A 20 23.02 -18.57 -18.93
N HIS A 21 22.74 -18.64 -20.22
CA HIS A 21 23.76 -19.01 -21.20
C HIS A 21 24.79 -17.89 -21.36
N ALA A 22 26.07 -18.24 -21.43
CA ALA A 22 27.20 -17.31 -21.49
C ALA A 22 27.07 -16.22 -22.57
N LEU A 23 26.52 -16.57 -23.74
CA LEU A 23 26.34 -15.65 -24.87
C LEU A 23 25.29 -14.55 -24.63
N LEU A 24 24.43 -14.70 -23.62
CA LEU A 24 23.42 -13.70 -23.27
C LEU A 24 23.92 -12.72 -22.20
N LEU A 25 25.04 -13.02 -21.55
CA LEU A 25 25.61 -12.16 -20.52
C LEU A 25 26.32 -10.97 -21.14
N ARG A 26 26.16 -9.81 -20.51
CA ARG A 26 26.82 -8.55 -20.88
C ARG A 26 27.48 -7.94 -19.65
N PRO A 27 28.63 -7.24 -19.81
CA PRO A 27 29.23 -6.50 -18.71
C PRO A 27 28.24 -5.51 -18.11
N HIS A 28 28.21 -5.45 -16.77
CA HIS A 28 27.38 -4.48 -16.06
C HIS A 28 27.94 -3.07 -16.24
N VAL A 29 27.06 -2.14 -16.59
CA VAL A 29 27.36 -0.70 -16.66
C VAL A 29 26.55 -0.03 -15.56
N THR A 30 27.23 0.68 -14.67
CA THR A 30 26.58 1.41 -13.57
C THR A 30 25.64 2.50 -14.10
N ASN A 31 24.54 2.73 -13.38
CA ASN A 31 23.61 3.80 -13.71
C ASN A 31 24.28 5.18 -13.60
N ASP A 32 23.88 6.10 -14.47
CA ASP A 32 24.20 7.51 -14.36
C ASP A 32 23.03 8.23 -13.68
N ASP A 33 23.18 8.56 -12.41
CA ASP A 33 22.09 9.13 -11.60
C ASP A 33 21.73 10.56 -12.02
N ALA A 34 22.63 11.29 -12.68
CA ALA A 34 22.33 12.63 -13.19
C ALA A 34 21.42 12.57 -14.42
N ARG A 35 21.63 11.57 -15.30
CA ARG A 35 20.80 11.35 -16.49
C ARG A 35 19.55 10.51 -16.23
N PHE A 36 19.61 9.59 -15.27
CA PHE A 36 18.55 8.65 -14.97
C PHE A 36 18.31 8.53 -13.46
N PRO A 37 17.72 9.58 -12.85
CA PRO A 37 17.38 9.55 -11.43
C PRO A 37 16.30 8.49 -11.14
N GLY A 38 16.32 7.91 -9.94
CA GLY A 38 15.26 7.05 -9.45
C GLY A 38 15.21 5.65 -10.08
N ARG A 39 16.36 5.10 -10.50
CA ARG A 39 16.49 3.77 -11.13
C ARG A 39 16.67 2.63 -10.13
N GLN A 40 16.43 2.87 -8.84
CA GLN A 40 16.47 1.79 -7.84
C GLN A 40 15.36 0.78 -8.11
N LEU A 41 15.62 -0.50 -7.81
CA LEU A 41 14.71 -1.61 -8.17
C LEU A 41 13.28 -1.33 -7.72
N GLY A 42 13.07 -0.97 -6.45
CA GLY A 42 11.74 -0.65 -5.88
C GLY A 42 11.06 0.60 -6.46
N GLN A 43 11.73 1.40 -7.28
CA GLN A 43 11.14 2.57 -7.95
C GLN A 43 10.73 2.26 -9.40
N LEU A 44 11.23 1.16 -9.97
CA LEU A 44 10.93 0.77 -11.35
C LEU A 44 9.47 0.33 -11.48
N PRO A 45 8.77 0.73 -12.56
CA PRO A 45 7.43 0.21 -12.86
C PRO A 45 7.41 -1.31 -12.85
N GLY A 46 6.42 -1.88 -12.18
CA GLY A 46 6.31 -3.33 -11.99
C GLY A 46 7.16 -3.88 -10.85
N PHE A 47 8.21 -3.18 -10.37
CA PHE A 47 9.04 -3.53 -9.19
C PHE A 47 8.75 -2.69 -7.95
N LYS A 48 7.97 -1.62 -8.08
CA LYS A 48 7.32 -1.02 -6.93
C LYS A 48 6.63 -2.12 -6.14
N ASP A 49 6.93 -2.20 -4.85
CA ASP A 49 6.04 -2.88 -3.92
C ASP A 49 4.63 -2.39 -4.23
N VAL A 50 3.68 -3.33 -4.24
CA VAL A 50 2.26 -3.05 -4.47
C VAL A 50 1.95 -1.72 -3.80
N PRO A 51 1.41 -0.71 -4.52
CA PRO A 51 1.16 0.59 -3.91
C PRO A 51 0.46 0.32 -2.59
N GLU A 52 1.08 0.79 -1.51
CA GLU A 52 0.62 0.67 -0.13
C GLU A 52 -0.91 0.60 -0.17
N ASP A 53 -1.48 -0.59 0.02
CA ASP A 53 -2.93 -0.80 -0.13
C ASP A 53 -3.58 0.36 0.62
N TRP A 54 -4.31 1.24 -0.07
CA TRP A 54 -4.79 2.48 0.54
C TRP A 54 -5.63 2.09 1.75
N PHE A 55 -5.04 2.22 2.93
CA PHE A 55 -5.64 1.78 4.16
C PHE A 55 -6.16 3.00 4.90
N VAL A 56 -7.21 2.76 5.68
CA VAL A 56 -7.75 3.78 6.57
C VAL A 56 -6.82 3.88 7.77
N THR A 57 -6.26 5.06 7.96
CA THR A 57 -5.41 5.40 9.10
C THR A 57 -6.29 5.59 10.32
N ASP A 58 -7.30 6.46 10.23
CA ASP A 58 -8.12 6.86 11.38
C ASP A 58 -9.52 7.34 10.96
N ILE A 59 -10.45 7.26 11.92
CA ILE A 59 -11.75 7.93 11.88
C ILE A 59 -11.77 9.00 12.96
N THR A 60 -11.98 10.25 12.58
CA THR A 60 -11.84 11.41 13.48
C THR A 60 -13.19 12.00 13.89
N ARG A 61 -14.17 11.96 12.99
CA ARG A 61 -15.48 12.57 13.18
C ARG A 61 -16.60 11.72 12.62
N HIS A 62 -17.80 11.97 13.12
CA HIS A 62 -19.04 11.53 12.51
C HIS A 62 -20.00 12.71 12.35
N SER A 63 -20.96 12.54 11.45
CA SER A 63 -22.05 13.49 11.22
C SER A 63 -23.32 12.74 10.83
N GLY A 64 -24.47 13.30 11.20
CA GLY A 64 -25.78 12.69 10.96
C GLY A 64 -26.12 11.60 11.98
N ARG A 65 -27.27 10.95 11.77
CA ARG A 65 -27.78 9.89 12.66
C ARG A 65 -28.39 8.75 11.87
N GLY A 66 -28.36 7.55 12.45
CA GLY A 66 -29.04 6.38 11.90
C GLY A 66 -28.53 5.99 10.51
N ARG A 67 -29.38 6.15 9.48
CA ARG A 67 -29.05 5.79 8.09
C ARG A 67 -28.20 6.82 7.35
N GLU A 68 -28.23 8.07 7.83
CA GLU A 68 -27.45 9.19 7.28
C GLU A 68 -26.12 9.39 8.01
N LEU A 69 -25.71 8.41 8.83
CA LEU A 69 -24.46 8.47 9.57
C LEU A 69 -23.26 8.38 8.61
N LEU A 70 -22.47 9.44 8.62
CA LEU A 70 -21.23 9.58 7.86
C LEU A 70 -20.04 9.68 8.81
N PHE A 71 -18.91 9.16 8.38
CA PHE A 71 -17.65 9.16 9.12
C PHE A 71 -16.57 9.86 8.30
N GLU A 72 -15.80 10.73 8.95
CA GLU A 72 -14.62 11.36 8.38
C GLU A 72 -13.46 10.37 8.47
N VAL A 73 -13.04 9.85 7.32
CA VAL A 73 -12.02 8.81 7.15
C VAL A 73 -10.74 9.44 6.62
N THR A 74 -9.64 9.25 7.34
CA THR A 74 -8.30 9.64 6.90
C THR A 74 -7.59 8.44 6.28
N TRP A 75 -7.11 8.60 5.06
CA TRP A 75 -6.41 7.57 4.30
C TRP A 75 -4.89 7.68 4.49
N SER A 76 -4.16 6.59 4.25
CA SER A 76 -2.69 6.56 4.29
C SER A 76 -2.03 7.59 3.36
N THR A 77 -2.73 7.97 2.29
CA THR A 77 -2.32 9.02 1.34
C THR A 77 -2.47 10.44 1.88
N GLY A 78 -3.05 10.62 3.06
CA GLY A 78 -3.38 11.92 3.65
C GLY A 78 -4.69 12.54 3.13
N GLN A 79 -5.41 11.85 2.23
CA GLN A 79 -6.74 12.28 1.83
C GLN A 79 -7.76 12.07 2.96
N VAL A 80 -8.79 12.91 2.98
CA VAL A 80 -9.90 12.81 3.93
C VAL A 80 -11.21 12.74 3.15
N THR A 81 -12.03 11.73 3.42
CA THR A 81 -13.36 11.56 2.79
C THR A 81 -14.44 11.30 3.83
N TRP A 82 -15.70 11.52 3.45
CA TRP A 82 -16.86 11.21 4.28
C TRP A 82 -17.53 9.93 3.78
N GLU A 83 -17.43 8.87 4.57
CA GLU A 83 -17.90 7.54 4.20
C GLU A 83 -19.11 7.09 5.00
N ARG A 84 -19.95 6.27 4.39
CA ARG A 84 -21.15 5.71 5.05
C ARG A 84 -20.78 4.54 5.95
N LEU A 85 -21.58 4.31 7.00
CA LEU A 85 -21.37 3.20 7.95
C LEU A 85 -21.13 1.84 7.26
N ARG A 86 -21.83 1.55 6.16
CA ARG A 86 -21.68 0.27 5.45
C ARG A 86 -20.28 0.06 4.85
N GLU A 87 -19.61 1.15 4.50
CA GLU A 87 -18.26 1.13 3.93
C GLU A 87 -17.22 1.02 5.06
N VAL A 88 -17.46 1.62 6.23
CA VAL A 88 -16.48 1.61 7.33
C VAL A 88 -16.70 0.52 8.39
N LYS A 89 -17.82 -0.21 8.35
CA LYS A 89 -18.19 -1.21 9.39
C LYS A 89 -17.18 -2.34 9.62
N HIS A 90 -16.29 -2.59 8.66
CA HIS A 90 -15.31 -3.68 8.69
C HIS A 90 -13.92 -3.19 9.08
N LEU A 91 -13.75 -1.88 9.29
CA LEU A 91 -12.46 -1.27 9.60
C LEU A 91 -12.22 -1.32 11.11
N ALA A 92 -11.02 -1.74 11.52
CA ALA A 92 -10.60 -1.66 12.92
C ALA A 92 -10.63 -0.21 13.46
N ALA A 93 -10.40 0.78 12.58
CA ALA A 93 -10.49 2.20 12.92
C ALA A 93 -11.88 2.61 13.46
N LEU A 94 -12.96 1.94 13.03
CA LEU A 94 -14.30 2.20 13.57
C LEU A 94 -14.43 1.74 15.01
N GLU A 95 -13.88 0.57 15.36
CA GLU A 95 -13.92 0.05 16.73
C GLU A 95 -13.18 1.00 17.68
N SER A 96 -11.98 1.42 17.30
CA SER A 96 -11.18 2.42 18.04
C SER A 96 -11.96 3.73 18.23
N TYR A 97 -12.65 4.19 17.18
CA TYR A 97 -13.44 5.42 17.24
C TYR A 97 -14.63 5.31 18.21
N LEU A 98 -15.40 4.23 18.12
CA LEU A 98 -16.54 3.99 19.01
C LEU A 98 -16.10 3.89 20.47
N GLN A 99 -14.98 3.21 20.72
CA GLN A 99 -14.37 3.13 22.05
C GLN A 99 -13.97 4.51 22.58
N ALA A 100 -13.36 5.36 21.75
CA ALA A 100 -13.02 6.73 22.12
C ALA A 100 -14.26 7.59 22.42
N MET A 101 -15.37 7.35 21.71
CA MET A 101 -16.66 8.00 21.95
C MET A 101 -17.45 7.39 23.12
N GLY A 102 -16.96 6.31 23.74
CA GLY A 102 -17.61 5.65 24.87
C GLY A 102 -18.89 4.88 24.50
N VAL A 103 -19.05 4.50 23.23
CA VAL A 103 -20.24 3.79 22.72
C VAL A 103 -19.86 2.44 22.12
N ASN A 104 -20.78 1.48 22.18
CA ASN A 104 -20.55 0.13 21.63
C ASN A 104 -21.11 -0.05 20.22
N LYS A 105 -22.08 0.77 19.82
CA LYS A 105 -22.72 0.67 18.51
C LYS A 105 -22.74 2.03 17.82
N PRO A 106 -22.57 2.07 16.49
CA PRO A 106 -22.69 3.32 15.72
C PRO A 106 -24.03 4.04 15.87
N ARG A 107 -25.09 3.32 16.27
CA ARG A 107 -26.42 3.89 16.51
C ARG A 107 -26.52 4.71 17.79
N ASP A 108 -25.57 4.51 18.71
CA ASP A 108 -25.54 5.17 20.02
C ASP A 108 -24.70 6.46 19.97
N LEU A 109 -24.12 6.78 18.80
CA LEU A 109 -23.42 8.04 18.57
C LEU A 109 -24.39 9.24 18.64
N PRO A 110 -23.96 10.36 19.22
CA PRO A 110 -24.79 11.54 19.45
C PRO A 110 -25.23 12.25 18.16
#